data_AF-A0A0B2P381-F1
#
_entry.id   AF-A0A0B2P381-F1
#
_cell.length_a   1.000
_cell.length_b   1.000
_cell.length_c   1.000
_cell.angle_alpha   90.00
_cell.angle_beta   90.00
_cell.angle_gamma   90.00
#
_symmetry.space_group_name_H-M   'P 1'
#
loop_
_entity.id
_entity.type
_entity.pdbx_description
1 polymer ?
#
loop_
_entity_poly.entity_id
_entity_poly.type
_entity_poly.pdbx_seq_one_letter_code
_entity_poly.pdbx_strand_id
1 'polypeptide(L)' 'MDVEGTEFHLIPRLIQTGAICLIDELFLECHYNRWQRCCPGQRNAKYHKTYSQCLDLLTSLRNYGVLVHQWW' A
#
# COMPACT_ATOMS: atom_id res chain seq x y z
N MET A 1 -1.68 7.40 10.30
CA MET A 1 -1.73 6.22 11.17
C MET A 1 -1.32 5.05 10.31
N ASP A 2 -0.16 4.46 10.57
CA ASP A 2 0.32 3.31 9.81
C ASP A 2 -0.30 2.03 10.38
N VAL A 3 -1.11 1.36 9.56
CA VAL A 3 -1.76 0.09 9.89
C VAL A 3 -1.40 -0.86 8.76
N GLU A 4 -0.40 -1.69 8.99
CA GLU A 4 0.20 -2.53 7.96
C GLU A 4 -0.83 -3.31 7.13
N GLY A 5 -0.73 -3.21 5.80
CA GLY A 5 -1.63 -3.87 4.84
C GLY A 5 -2.96 -3.16 4.58
N THR A 6 -3.31 -2.13 5.36
CA THR A 6 -4.55 -1.35 5.19
C THR A 6 -4.57 -0.57 3.89
N GLU A 7 -3.41 -0.22 3.32
CA GLU A 7 -3.29 0.49 2.05
C GLU A 7 -4.06 -0.21 0.92
N PHE A 8 -4.11 -1.55 0.92
CA PHE A 8 -4.84 -2.35 -0.07
C PHE A 8 -6.36 -2.33 0.10
N HIS A 9 -6.87 -1.82 1.22
CA HIS A 9 -8.29 -1.71 1.50
C HIS A 9 -8.76 -0.25 1.46
N LEU A 10 -7.98 0.64 2.07
CA LEU A 10 -8.34 2.05 2.24
C LEU A 10 -8.20 2.83 0.93
N ILE A 11 -7.08 2.71 0.21
CA ILE A 11 -6.86 3.48 -1.03
C ILE A 11 -7.93 3.16 -2.07
N PRO A 12 -8.26 1.88 -2.37
CA PRO A 12 -9.35 1.58 -3.29
C PRO A 12 -10.69 2.17 -2.83
N ARG A 13 -10.96 2.19 -1.53
CA ARG A 13 -12.19 2.77 -0.98
C ARG A 13 -12.24 4.29 -1.12
N LEU A 14 -11.12 4.98 -0.87
CA LEU A 14 -10.99 6.43 -1.07
C LEU A 14 -11.21 6.81 -2.54
N ILE A 15 -10.64 6.02 -3.46
CA ILE A 15 -10.86 6.18 -4.90
C ILE A 15 -12.32 5.95 -5.26
N GLN A 16 -12.90 4.82 -4.83
CA GLN A 16 -14.27 4.44 -5.15
C GLN A 16 -15.30 5.46 -4.65
N THR A 17 -15.05 6.06 -3.48
CA THR A 17 -15.95 7.05 -2.88
C THR A 17 -15.71 8.47 -3.40
N GLY A 18 -14.65 8.70 -4.16
CA GLY A 18 -14.22 10.04 -4.58
C GLY A 18 -13.58 10.88 -3.47
N ALA A 19 -13.49 10.35 -2.24
CA ALA A 19 -12.82 11.03 -1.14
C ALA A 19 -11.34 11.27 -1.40
N ILE A 20 -10.73 10.50 -2.32
CA ILE A 20 -9.33 10.71 -2.73
C ILE A 20 -9.08 12.12 -3.29
N CYS A 21 -10.09 12.77 -3.88
CA CYS A 21 -9.99 14.13 -4.43
C CYS A 21 -9.82 15.22 -3.35
N LEU A 22 -9.92 14.85 -2.06
CA LEU A 22 -9.69 15.74 -0.93
C LEU A 22 -8.26 15.62 -0.37
N ILE A 23 -7.42 14.79 -0.99
CA ILE A 23 -6.05 14.51 -0.55
C ILE A 23 -5.10 14.93 -1.66
N ASP A 24 -4.33 15.99 -1.42
CA ASP A 24 -3.35 16.49 -2.39
C ASP A 24 -2.02 15.72 -2.33
N GLU A 25 -1.60 15.29 -1.13
CA GLU A 25 -0.31 14.64 -0.88
C GLU A 25 -0.47 13.44 0.07
N LEU A 26 0.25 12.35 -0.20
CA LEU A 26 0.24 11.12 0.61
C LEU A 26 1.63 10.50 0.72
N PHE A 27 2.02 10.12 1.93
CA PHE A 27 3.15 9.23 2.18
C PHE A 27 2.65 7.80 2.24
N LEU A 28 3.13 6.95 1.34
CA LEU A 28 2.67 5.57 1.18
C LEU A 28 3.80 4.60 1.54
N GLU A 29 3.62 3.91 2.66
CA GLU A 29 4.32 2.65 2.94
C GLU A 29 3.46 1.50 2.42
N CYS A 30 4.04 0.64 1.58
CA CYS A 30 3.31 -0.47 0.99
C CYS A 30 3.89 -1.82 1.41
N HIS A 31 3.02 -2.65 1.97
CA HIS A 31 3.33 -3.91 2.61
C HIS A 31 3.12 -5.09 1.64
N TYR A 32 4.16 -5.39 0.87
CA TYR A 32 4.22 -6.58 -0.01
C TYR A 32 5.03 -7.71 0.63
N ASN A 33 5.08 -8.87 -0.01
CA ASN A 33 5.66 -10.12 0.48
C ASN A 33 7.14 -10.04 0.93
N ARG A 34 7.36 -9.52 2.14
CA ARG A 34 8.64 -9.64 2.83
C ARG A 34 8.63 -10.92 3.66
N TRP A 35 9.69 -11.70 3.54
CA TRP A 35 9.87 -12.94 4.30
C TRP A 35 10.15 -12.60 5.76
N GLN A 36 9.30 -13.12 6.66
CA GLN A 36 9.56 -13.04 8.09
C GLN A 36 9.89 -14.43 8.62
N ARG A 37 10.85 -14.47 9.55
CA ARG A 37 11.09 -15.66 10.36
C ARG A 37 9.97 -15.75 11.37
N CYS A 38 9.02 -16.64 11.13
CA CYS A 38 7.95 -16.94 12.08
C CYS A 38 8.40 -18.02 13.08
N CYS A 39 9.19 -18.99 12.62
CA CYS A 39 9.68 -20.13 13.40
C CYS A 39 11.10 -20.54 12.95
N PRO A 40 11.87 -21.27 13.78
CA PRO A 40 13.17 -21.83 13.37
C PRO A 40 13.04 -22.66 12.10
N GLY A 41 13.81 -22.33 11.06
CA GLY A 41 13.80 -23.04 9.78
C GLY A 41 12.62 -22.75 8.85
N GLN A 42 11.61 -21.96 9.28
CA GLN A 42 10.45 -21.61 8.45
C GLN A 42 10.41 -20.11 8.14
N ARG A 43 10.22 -19.80 6.86
CA ARG A 43 9.94 -18.44 6.39
C ARG A 43 8.53 -18.42 5.85
N ASN A 44 7.71 -17.52 6.37
CA ASN A 44 6.38 -17.24 5.83
C ASN A 44 6.38 -15.80 5.28
N ALA A 45 5.57 -15.57 4.26
CA ALA A 45 5.35 -14.22 3.77
C ALA A 45 4.53 -13.45 4.82
N LYS A 46 5.02 -12.29 5.26
CA LYS A 46 4.29 -11.43 6.20
C LYS A 46 3.00 -10.90 5.57
N TYR A 47 3.02 -10.69 4.25
CA TYR A 47 1.88 -10.23 3.46
C TYR A 47 1.69 -11.08 2.21
N HIS A 48 0.43 -11.26 1.81
CA HIS A 48 0.06 -12.01 0.60
C HIS A 48 0.01 -11.16 -0.67
N LYS A 49 0.59 -9.95 -0.64
CA LYS A 49 0.59 -8.99 -1.75
C LYS A 49 1.94 -8.97 -2.46
N THR A 50 1.95 -8.68 -3.75
CA THR A 50 3.17 -8.59 -4.56
C THR A 50 3.68 -7.16 -4.64
N TYR A 51 4.97 -6.99 -4.93
CA TYR A 51 5.54 -5.66 -5.18
C TYR A 51 4.86 -4.94 -6.36
N SER A 52 4.46 -5.68 -7.40
CA SER A 52 3.72 -5.10 -8.52
C SER A 52 2.39 -4.47 -8.08
N GLN A 53 1.66 -5.10 -7.16
CA GLN A 53 0.41 -4.54 -6.62
C GLN A 53 0.64 -3.22 -5.86
N CYS A 54 1.80 -3.04 -5.24
CA CYS A 54 2.18 -1.76 -4.65
C CYS A 54 2.43 -0.69 -5.72
N LEU A 55 3.08 -1.05 -6.83
CA LEU A 55 3.28 -0.14 -7.95
C LEU A 55 1.96 0.26 -8.60
N ASP A 56 1.00 -0.67 -8.68
CA ASP A 56 -0.34 -0.39 -9.19
C ASP A 56 -1.08 0.61 -8.29
N LEU A 57 -1.02 0.44 -6.97
CA LEU A 57 -1.58 1.41 -6.01
C LEU A 57 -0.94 2.79 -6.17
N LEU A 58 0.39 2.87 -6.22
CA LEU A 58 1.11 4.12 -6.39
C LEU A 58 0.74 4.80 -7.71
N THR A 59 0.62 4.03 -8.79
CA THR A 59 0.22 4.53 -10.11
C THR A 59 -1.22 5.03 -10.10
N SER A 60 -2.13 4.30 -9.45
CA SER A 60 -3.54 4.71 -9.34
C SER A 60 -3.68 6.05 -8.64
N LEU A 61 -3.00 6.25 -7.51
CA LEU A 61 -3.01 7.53 -6.78
C LEU A 61 -2.50 8.69 -7.63
N ARG A 62 -1.40 8.49 -8.37
CA ARG A 62 -0.86 9.51 -9.27
C ARG A 62 -1.79 9.83 -10.44
N ASN A 63 -2.50 8.84 -10.97
CA ASN A 63 -3.50 9.07 -12.01
C ASN A 63 -4.70 9.90 -11.49
N TYR A 64 -5.00 9.84 -10.20
CA TYR A 64 -5.97 10.72 -9.54
C TYR A 64 -5.40 12.09 -9.13
N GLY A 65 -4.15 12.39 -9.48
CA GLY A 65 -3.51 13.69 -9.23
C GLY A 65 -2.89 13.83 -7.84
N VAL A 66 -2.83 12.76 -7.05
CA VAL A 66 -2.23 12.80 -5.71
C VAL A 66 -0.71 12.77 -5.81
N LEU A 67 -0.02 13.67 -5.11
CA LEU A 67 1.42 13.64 -4.94
C LEU A 67 1.80 12.53 -3.95
N VAL A 68 2.44 11.46 -4.42
CA VAL A 68 2.76 10.29 -3.59
C VAL A 68 4.26 10.19 -3.33
N HIS A 69 4.61 10.17 -2.04
CA HIS A 69 5.95 9.91 -1.51
C HIS A 69 6.06 8.46 -1.08
N GLN A 70 7.13 7.78 -1.48
CA GLN A 70 7.42 6.43 -0.98
C GLN A 70 7.97 6.51 0.44
N TRP A 71 7.35 5.78 1.35
CA TRP A 71 7.80 5.58 2.74
C TRP A 71 8.25 4.12 2.88
N TRP A 72 9.37 3.87 3.58
CA TRP A 72 10.12 2.61 3.54
C TRP A 72 10.14 1.84 4.85
#